data_AF-T0GRA3-F1
#
_entry.id   AF-T0GRA3-F1
#
_cell.length_a   1.000
_cell.length_b   1.000
_cell.length_c   1.000
_cell.angle_alpha   90.00
_cell.angle_beta   90.00
_cell.angle_gamma   90.00
#
_symmetry.space_group_name_H-M   'P 1'
#
loop_
_entity.id
_entity.type
_entity.pdbx_description
1 polymer ?
#
loop_
_entity_poly.entity_id
_entity_poly.type
_entity_poly.pdbx_seq_one_letter_code
_entity_poly.pdbx_strand_id
1 'polypeptide(L)'
;MTNEKNQKRILKILYFAISVSVILLGLLIVFDDRLGVVGEPFIDHLMVMNIAISRQLYGVEGYAGLEQILTALKQIPNVSTIDLVTIDDYTKYLSEINAALFKASYLKIINFDHLHGYINEQTYVYFVVLSFQLFGIKTQSISLFWFLIFGFSSFIFLVSYRNKISQLILLWCLVNSIIFIVICNPAVGAQLLSIYNYRFIPILGIIPFFHILLASRQTKITFSQWFLIFLQTAPLLFVFLARGSSLWMLIALFISSTIMLCIYLWRFRGWSLSKKIFSYRIFKVIFVYFRIPLLVSLLFFLVKYVPHQELHKEYSKEIWTQTHVLWHPLFIGVVSDPKLRSDFVCSKTSLSDKLKGFYHIPECDSEISFYKRFVQGIRNEPADMNGFHAAVKYLRENGSTDQIGTDIVKEGHFNIKWQFYDTTLRNVYFDLLRKRPIDVGYMYLFIKPIRFFMNVLSYVQFFIKSIYQSPNILFIILTVFSLHLFILVKLFHLSILLERKVESELRIFAKMILLSFIVSMIPSILFYSQRHTVADSATVLVALCIFLSIFLIKKSLKKRIPIGTC
;
A
#
# COMPACT_ATOMS: atom_id res chain seq x y z
N MET A 1 40.05 16.17 -16.77
CA MET A 1 39.09 17.28 -16.52
C MET A 1 37.70 17.07 -17.12
N THR A 2 37.52 16.36 -18.23
CA THR A 2 36.21 16.17 -18.88
C THR A 2 35.18 15.40 -18.04
N ASN A 3 35.62 14.44 -17.21
CA ASN A 3 34.71 13.58 -16.44
C ASN A 3 33.97 14.33 -15.30
N GLU A 4 34.67 15.15 -14.51
CA GLU A 4 34.06 15.88 -13.38
C GLU A 4 33.01 16.90 -13.86
N LYS A 5 33.29 17.61 -14.97
CA LYS A 5 32.34 18.56 -15.59
C LYS A 5 31.06 17.85 -16.02
N ASN A 6 31.20 16.67 -16.63
CA ASN A 6 30.05 15.86 -17.06
C ASN A 6 29.25 15.34 -15.85
N GLN A 7 29.91 14.86 -14.80
CA GLN A 7 29.23 14.44 -13.56
C GLN A 7 28.43 15.59 -12.93
N LYS A 8 29.02 16.78 -12.79
CA LYS A 8 28.32 17.97 -12.28
C LYS A 8 27.11 18.33 -13.14
N ARG A 9 27.22 18.21 -14.48
CA ARG A 9 26.11 18.45 -15.40
C ARG A 9 24.98 17.43 -15.25
N ILE A 10 25.30 16.14 -15.12
CA ILE A 10 24.32 15.07 -14.88
C ILE A 10 23.58 15.31 -13.57
N LEU A 11 24.32 15.62 -12.50
CA LEU A 11 23.73 15.92 -11.20
C LEU A 11 22.74 17.08 -11.29
N LYS A 12 23.11 18.21 -11.92
CA LYS A 12 22.20 19.35 -12.12
C LYS A 12 20.91 18.97 -12.84
N ILE A 13 21.01 18.15 -13.89
CA ILE A 13 19.84 17.66 -14.65
C ILE A 13 18.97 16.77 -13.76
N LEU A 14 19.56 15.87 -12.97
CA LEU A 14 18.81 15.00 -12.07
C LEU A 14 18.11 15.78 -10.97
N TYR A 15 18.75 16.79 -10.37
CA TYR A 15 18.09 17.68 -9.41
C TYR A 15 16.87 18.36 -10.02
N PHE A 16 17.05 18.99 -11.17
CA PHE A 16 15.96 19.64 -11.88
C PHE A 16 14.83 18.64 -12.20
N ALA A 17 15.16 17.49 -12.75
CA ALA A 17 14.22 16.43 -13.08
C ALA A 17 13.40 15.96 -11.87
N ILE A 18 14.07 15.66 -10.75
CA ILE A 18 13.40 15.20 -9.53
C ILE A 18 12.51 16.31 -8.96
N SER A 19 13.02 17.54 -8.85
CA SER A 19 12.26 18.66 -8.31
C SER A 19 11.00 18.95 -9.15
N VAL A 20 11.13 18.98 -10.49
CA VAL A 20 9.97 19.19 -11.36
C VAL A 20 8.98 18.04 -11.25
N SER A 21 9.42 16.78 -11.22
CA SER A 21 8.51 15.64 -11.02
C SER A 21 7.76 15.72 -9.69
N VAL A 22 8.43 16.09 -8.59
CA VAL A 22 7.77 16.26 -7.28
C VAL A 22 6.75 17.41 -7.31
N ILE A 23 7.11 18.56 -7.89
CA ILE A 23 6.19 19.70 -8.02
C ILE A 23 4.98 19.31 -8.86
N LEU A 24 5.20 18.62 -9.99
CA LEU A 24 4.16 18.14 -10.88
C LEU A 24 3.20 17.17 -10.20
N LEU A 25 3.70 16.28 -9.35
CA LEU A 25 2.85 15.44 -8.51
C LEU A 25 1.99 16.30 -7.56
N GLY A 26 2.56 17.32 -6.94
CA GLY A 26 1.82 18.26 -6.09
C GLY A 26 0.71 18.98 -6.87
N LEU A 27 1.00 19.47 -8.07
CA LEU A 27 0.01 20.11 -8.95
C LEU A 27 -1.09 19.13 -9.33
N LEU A 28 -0.75 17.88 -9.70
CA LEU A 28 -1.74 16.83 -9.98
C LEU A 28 -2.68 16.61 -8.80
N ILE A 29 -2.13 16.51 -7.59
CA ILE A 29 -2.91 16.30 -6.36
C ILE A 29 -3.84 17.47 -6.05
N VAL A 30 -3.40 18.70 -6.32
CA VAL A 30 -4.17 19.92 -6.03
C VAL A 30 -5.25 20.18 -7.08
N PHE A 31 -4.98 19.90 -8.35
CA PHE A 31 -5.88 20.27 -9.46
C PHE A 31 -6.75 19.11 -9.99
N ASP A 32 -6.50 17.87 -9.60
CA ASP A 32 -7.36 16.73 -9.93
C ASP A 32 -8.37 16.46 -8.81
N ASP A 33 -9.57 17.02 -8.95
CA ASP A 33 -10.67 16.86 -7.97
C ASP A 33 -10.98 15.39 -7.66
N ARG A 34 -10.71 14.47 -8.61
CA ARG A 34 -10.92 13.03 -8.42
C ARG A 34 -10.07 12.46 -7.28
N LEU A 35 -8.93 13.09 -6.97
CA LEU A 35 -8.05 12.66 -5.89
C LEU A 35 -8.47 13.21 -4.51
N GLY A 36 -9.44 14.12 -4.47
CA GLY A 36 -9.95 14.78 -3.27
C GLY A 36 -11.25 14.20 -2.69
N VAL A 37 -11.87 13.22 -3.37
CA VAL A 37 -13.18 12.66 -2.97
C VAL A 37 -13.05 11.48 -2.01
N VAL A 38 -14.11 11.19 -1.24
CA VAL A 38 -14.12 10.06 -0.31
C VAL A 38 -14.51 8.76 -1.02
N GLY A 39 -13.58 7.81 -1.05
CA GLY A 39 -13.75 6.47 -1.61
C GLY A 39 -14.14 5.39 -0.59
N GLU A 40 -14.13 4.13 -1.01
CA GLU A 40 -14.41 2.97 -0.14
C GLU A 40 -13.16 2.51 0.66
N PRO A 41 -13.32 1.96 1.88
CA PRO A 41 -14.57 1.81 2.62
C PRO A 41 -15.04 3.16 3.17
N PHE A 42 -16.24 3.55 2.76
CA PHE A 42 -16.73 4.91 2.91
C PHE A 42 -16.94 5.30 4.39
N ILE A 43 -17.58 4.41 5.17
CA ILE A 43 -17.87 4.64 6.58
C ILE A 43 -16.59 4.81 7.42
N ASP A 44 -15.54 4.06 7.12
CA ASP A 44 -14.25 4.16 7.81
C ASP A 44 -13.66 5.57 7.68
N HIS A 45 -13.72 6.15 6.48
CA HIS A 45 -13.27 7.52 6.25
C HIS A 45 -14.07 8.53 7.06
N LEU A 46 -15.40 8.41 7.07
CA LEU A 46 -16.27 9.29 7.84
C LEU A 46 -15.99 9.19 9.35
N MET A 47 -15.71 7.99 9.86
CA MET A 47 -15.35 7.80 11.27
C MET A 47 -14.03 8.46 11.63
N VAL A 48 -13.02 8.33 10.77
CA VAL A 48 -11.73 8.97 11.00
C VAL A 48 -11.86 10.49 10.98
N MET A 49 -12.60 11.03 10.01
CA MET A 49 -12.90 12.47 9.94
C MET A 49 -13.71 12.93 11.17
N ASN A 50 -14.70 12.15 11.60
CA ASN A 50 -15.46 12.41 12.83
C ASN A 50 -14.55 12.53 14.04
N ILE A 51 -13.66 11.56 14.26
CA ILE A 51 -12.72 11.59 15.39
C ILE A 51 -11.79 12.80 15.30
N ALA A 52 -11.29 13.11 14.10
CA ALA A 52 -10.41 14.25 13.90
C ALA A 52 -11.10 15.59 14.24
N ILE A 53 -12.32 15.81 13.75
CA ILE A 53 -13.11 17.01 14.05
C ILE A 53 -13.47 17.07 15.54
N SER A 54 -13.92 15.94 16.11
CA SER A 54 -14.27 15.82 17.54
C SER A 54 -13.10 16.21 18.45
N ARG A 55 -11.90 15.72 18.14
CA ARG A 55 -10.68 16.05 18.88
C ARG A 55 -10.28 17.51 18.70
N GLN A 56 -10.27 18.00 17.46
CA GLN A 56 -9.72 19.33 17.15
C GLN A 56 -10.63 20.48 17.62
N LEU A 57 -11.94 20.34 17.49
CA LEU A 57 -12.89 21.42 17.79
C LEU A 57 -13.58 21.27 19.14
N TYR A 58 -13.74 20.04 19.65
CA TYR A 58 -14.54 19.76 20.85
C TYR A 58 -13.74 19.09 21.97
N GLY A 59 -12.43 18.91 21.80
CA GLY A 59 -11.54 18.40 22.85
C GLY A 59 -11.76 16.92 23.21
N VAL A 60 -12.42 16.14 22.34
CA VAL A 60 -12.66 14.72 22.61
C VAL A 60 -11.36 13.94 22.52
N GLU A 61 -11.01 13.26 23.62
CA GLU A 61 -9.78 12.49 23.74
C GLU A 61 -9.97 11.02 23.36
N GLY A 62 -8.82 10.34 23.19
CA GLY A 62 -8.72 8.91 23.04
C GLY A 62 -9.35 8.27 21.82
N TYR A 63 -9.21 8.95 20.68
CA TYR A 63 -9.68 8.48 19.37
C TYR A 63 -11.19 8.20 19.32
N ALA A 64 -11.95 8.88 20.18
CA ALA A 64 -13.39 8.85 20.14
C ALA A 64 -13.93 10.00 19.29
N GLY A 65 -15.02 9.74 18.57
CA GLY A 65 -15.74 10.74 17.77
C GLY A 65 -17.18 10.89 18.23
N LEU A 66 -17.76 12.08 18.12
CA LEU A 66 -19.14 12.35 18.55
C LEU A 66 -20.16 11.81 17.53
N GLU A 67 -21.23 11.16 18.00
CA GLU A 67 -22.33 10.67 17.13
C GLU A 67 -22.95 11.81 16.30
N GLN A 68 -23.12 13.00 16.90
CA GLN A 68 -23.73 14.14 16.22
C GLN A 68 -22.91 14.58 15.00
N ILE A 69 -21.58 14.52 15.10
CA ILE A 69 -20.67 14.83 13.99
C ILE A 69 -20.74 13.72 12.94
N LEU A 70 -20.68 12.45 13.35
CA LEU A 70 -20.82 11.32 12.41
C LEU A 70 -22.14 11.39 11.64
N THR A 71 -23.24 11.74 12.30
CA THR A 71 -24.56 11.89 11.69
C THR A 71 -24.57 12.99 10.64
N ALA A 72 -23.91 14.12 10.88
CA ALA A 72 -23.76 15.17 9.87
C ALA A 72 -22.90 14.71 8.69
N LEU A 73 -21.82 13.94 8.93
CA LEU A 73 -20.98 13.40 7.87
C LEU A 73 -21.66 12.29 7.06
N LYS A 74 -22.56 11.49 7.66
CA LYS A 74 -23.37 10.48 6.95
C LYS A 74 -24.34 11.09 5.92
N GLN A 75 -24.51 12.41 5.91
CA GLN A 75 -25.26 13.10 4.85
C GLN A 75 -24.51 13.11 3.50
N ILE A 76 -23.19 12.84 3.52
CA ILE A 76 -22.42 12.64 2.30
C ILE A 76 -22.94 11.37 1.62
N PRO A 77 -23.38 11.44 0.35
CA PRO A 77 -23.89 10.28 -0.35
C PRO A 77 -22.78 9.25 -0.54
N ASN A 78 -23.09 7.97 -0.40
CA ASN A 78 -22.09 6.91 -0.52
C ASN A 78 -21.61 6.82 -1.97
N VAL A 79 -20.30 6.88 -2.18
CA VAL A 79 -19.68 6.77 -3.51
C VAL A 79 -20.12 5.53 -4.31
N SER A 80 -20.47 4.43 -3.65
CA SER A 80 -20.97 3.23 -4.33
C SER A 80 -22.39 3.36 -4.87
N THR A 81 -23.12 4.41 -4.49
CA THR A 81 -24.49 4.70 -4.93
C THR A 81 -24.57 5.81 -5.99
N ILE A 82 -23.44 6.45 -6.29
CA ILE A 82 -23.35 7.57 -7.23
C ILE A 82 -22.51 7.13 -8.43
N ASP A 83 -22.92 7.53 -9.63
CA ASP A 83 -22.13 7.30 -10.83
C ASP A 83 -21.18 8.49 -11.07
N LEU A 84 -19.89 8.30 -10.78
CA LEU A 84 -18.85 9.31 -10.96
C LEU A 84 -18.11 9.08 -12.28
N VAL A 85 -18.65 9.61 -13.37
CA VAL A 85 -18.15 9.37 -14.74
C VAL A 85 -17.27 10.53 -15.22
N THR A 86 -17.71 11.77 -15.00
CA THR A 86 -17.12 12.99 -15.52
C THR A 86 -16.45 13.81 -14.41
N ILE A 87 -15.52 14.71 -14.76
CA ILE A 87 -14.87 15.60 -13.78
C ILE A 87 -15.91 16.41 -12.99
N ASP A 88 -16.95 16.91 -13.66
CA ASP A 88 -18.00 17.72 -13.02
C ASP A 88 -18.74 16.94 -11.92
N ASP A 89 -18.93 15.62 -12.10
CA ASP A 89 -19.51 14.75 -11.07
C ASP A 89 -18.62 14.70 -9.83
N TYR A 90 -17.29 14.61 -10.01
CA TYR A 90 -16.33 14.65 -8.90
C TYR A 90 -16.30 16.01 -8.23
N THR A 91 -16.29 17.11 -9.00
CA THR A 91 -16.31 18.47 -8.45
C THR A 91 -17.57 18.70 -7.61
N LYS A 92 -18.74 18.26 -8.11
CA LYS A 92 -20.01 18.32 -7.37
C LYS A 92 -19.94 17.50 -6.08
N TYR A 93 -19.51 16.25 -6.17
CA TYR A 93 -19.40 15.37 -5.00
C TYR A 93 -18.41 15.92 -3.95
N LEU A 94 -17.29 16.49 -4.39
CA LEU A 94 -16.31 17.16 -3.53
C LEU A 94 -16.90 18.38 -2.81
N SER A 95 -17.78 19.12 -3.48
CA SER A 95 -18.53 20.23 -2.89
C SER A 95 -19.48 19.74 -1.80
N GLU A 96 -20.22 18.65 -2.03
CA GLU A 96 -21.10 18.03 -1.04
C GLU A 96 -20.33 17.53 0.19
N ILE A 97 -19.18 16.89 -0.01
CA ILE A 97 -18.28 16.48 1.07
C ILE A 97 -17.84 17.68 1.91
N ASN A 98 -17.35 18.74 1.25
CA ASN A 98 -16.87 19.93 1.94
C ASN A 98 -17.99 20.68 2.67
N ALA A 99 -19.21 20.69 2.13
CA ALA A 99 -20.38 21.24 2.80
C ALA A 99 -20.73 20.46 4.08
N ALA A 100 -20.67 19.13 4.03
CA ALA A 100 -20.90 18.29 5.21
C ALA A 100 -19.80 18.46 6.28
N LEU A 101 -18.53 18.54 5.89
CA LEU A 101 -17.40 18.83 6.79
C LEU A 101 -17.55 20.21 7.44
N PHE A 102 -17.93 21.22 6.65
CA PHE A 102 -18.21 22.56 7.15
C PHE A 102 -19.34 22.51 8.18
N LYS A 103 -20.49 21.92 7.83
CA LYS A 103 -21.63 21.77 8.75
C LYS A 103 -21.24 21.08 10.05
N ALA A 104 -20.49 19.98 9.97
CA ALA A 104 -20.00 19.24 11.14
C ALA A 104 -19.09 20.08 12.06
N SER A 105 -18.34 21.03 11.48
CA SER A 105 -17.43 21.91 12.21
C SER A 105 -18.14 23.01 13.03
N TYR A 106 -19.41 23.30 12.74
CA TYR A 106 -20.20 24.34 13.41
C TYR A 106 -21.40 23.79 14.19
N LEU A 107 -21.43 22.49 14.49
CA LEU A 107 -22.51 21.91 15.27
C LEU A 107 -22.45 22.37 16.73
N LYS A 108 -23.61 22.74 17.28
CA LYS A 108 -23.75 22.88 18.73
C LYS A 108 -23.88 21.49 19.36
N ILE A 109 -22.82 21.01 19.97
CA ILE A 109 -22.79 19.70 20.63
C ILE A 109 -23.51 19.79 21.97
N ILE A 110 -24.48 18.90 22.17
CA ILE A 110 -25.32 18.86 23.38
C ILE A 110 -24.97 17.63 24.22
N ASN A 111 -24.49 16.56 23.59
CA ASN A 111 -24.26 15.28 24.25
C ASN A 111 -22.86 14.74 23.90
N PHE A 112 -22.04 14.55 24.93
CA PHE A 112 -20.67 14.03 24.85
C PHE A 112 -20.57 12.53 25.23
N ASP A 113 -21.67 11.92 25.64
CA ASP A 113 -21.71 10.54 26.15
C ASP A 113 -21.80 9.50 25.02
N HIS A 114 -22.29 9.89 23.84
CA HIS A 114 -22.43 9.00 22.67
C HIS A 114 -21.21 9.06 21.75
N LEU A 115 -20.30 8.10 21.95
CA LEU A 115 -19.00 8.06 21.29
C LEU A 115 -18.80 6.89 20.30
N HIS A 116 -18.18 7.28 19.19
CA HIS A 116 -17.57 6.60 18.04
C HIS A 116 -16.16 6.08 18.26
N GLY A 117 -15.92 4.77 18.23
CA GLY A 117 -14.59 4.25 17.93
C GLY A 117 -14.36 4.11 16.43
N TYR A 118 -13.10 4.14 16.02
CA TYR A 118 -12.63 3.64 14.72
C TYR A 118 -11.68 2.47 14.95
N ILE A 119 -12.02 1.31 14.39
CA ILE A 119 -11.33 0.06 14.76
C ILE A 119 -10.17 -0.26 13.82
N ASN A 120 -10.37 -0.05 12.53
CA ASN A 120 -9.36 -0.37 11.53
C ASN A 120 -8.16 0.58 11.72
N GLU A 121 -6.92 0.09 11.67
CA GLU A 121 -5.71 0.92 11.49
C GLU A 121 -5.68 2.26 12.29
N GLN A 122 -5.84 2.21 13.61
CA GLN A 122 -6.05 3.38 14.49
C GLN A 122 -5.10 4.57 14.24
N THR A 123 -3.83 4.31 13.89
CA THR A 123 -2.84 5.35 13.60
C THR A 123 -3.19 6.20 12.37
N TYR A 124 -4.02 5.70 11.45
CA TYR A 124 -4.55 6.49 10.34
C TYR A 124 -5.38 7.70 10.82
N VAL A 125 -5.92 7.67 12.06
CA VAL A 125 -6.57 8.84 12.65
C VAL A 125 -5.59 9.98 12.87
N TYR A 126 -4.36 9.71 13.33
CA TYR A 126 -3.35 10.76 13.48
C TYR A 126 -3.02 11.43 12.16
N PHE A 127 -3.03 10.67 11.06
CA PHE A 127 -2.80 11.23 9.74
C PHE A 127 -3.85 12.30 9.40
N VAL A 128 -5.12 12.00 9.62
CA VAL A 128 -6.21 12.94 9.35
C VAL A 128 -6.23 14.09 10.36
N VAL A 129 -6.01 13.84 11.65
CA VAL A 129 -5.86 14.89 12.68
C VAL A 129 -4.76 15.88 12.30
N LEU A 130 -3.55 15.40 12.01
CA LEU A 130 -2.42 16.26 11.65
C LEU A 130 -2.71 17.02 10.35
N SER A 131 -3.38 16.39 9.39
CA SER A 131 -3.76 17.06 8.14
C SER A 131 -4.73 18.21 8.37
N PHE A 132 -5.76 18.03 9.22
CA PHE A 132 -6.73 19.07 9.55
C PHE A 132 -6.15 20.17 10.43
N GLN A 133 -5.17 19.83 11.29
CA GLN A 133 -4.43 20.81 12.08
C GLN A 133 -3.55 21.71 11.21
N LEU A 134 -2.88 21.15 10.20
CA LEU A 134 -1.94 21.91 9.35
C LEU A 134 -2.64 22.71 8.24
N PHE A 135 -3.68 22.16 7.63
CA PHE A 135 -4.29 22.72 6.42
C PHE A 135 -5.80 23.05 6.57
N GLY A 136 -6.40 22.79 7.73
CA GLY A 136 -7.82 23.03 8.01
C GLY A 136 -8.73 21.83 7.69
N ILE A 137 -10.01 21.90 8.09
CA ILE A 137 -10.98 20.79 7.97
C ILE A 137 -11.58 20.76 6.56
N LYS A 138 -10.88 20.09 5.64
CA LYS A 138 -11.27 19.83 4.24
C LYS A 138 -10.62 18.54 3.77
N THR A 139 -11.19 17.83 2.79
CA THR A 139 -10.55 16.61 2.28
C THR A 139 -9.24 16.89 1.55
N GLN A 140 -9.12 18.05 0.89
CA GLN A 140 -7.87 18.48 0.25
C GLN A 140 -6.70 18.57 1.24
N SER A 141 -6.97 18.92 2.51
CA SER A 141 -5.97 18.95 3.57
C SER A 141 -5.29 17.60 3.76
N ILE A 142 -6.05 16.51 3.65
CA ILE A 142 -5.54 15.15 3.78
C ILE A 142 -4.62 14.81 2.60
N SER A 143 -5.03 15.18 1.37
CA SER A 143 -4.20 15.05 0.17
C SER A 143 -2.91 15.86 0.24
N LEU A 144 -2.97 17.10 0.73
CA LEU A 144 -1.80 17.96 0.91
C LEU A 144 -0.83 17.40 1.95
N PHE A 145 -1.35 16.83 3.04
CA PHE A 145 -0.51 16.18 4.05
C PHE A 145 0.15 14.90 3.52
N TRP A 146 -0.56 14.12 2.70
CA TRP A 146 0.04 13.01 1.95
C TRP A 146 1.24 13.49 1.12
N PHE A 147 1.04 14.56 0.34
CA PHE A 147 2.09 15.14 -0.50
C PHE A 147 3.26 15.70 0.32
N LEU A 148 3.00 16.31 1.47
CA LEU A 148 4.03 16.81 2.38
C LEU A 148 4.96 15.68 2.84
N ILE A 149 4.41 14.55 3.29
CA ILE A 149 5.19 13.38 3.72
C ILE A 149 6.03 12.83 2.56
N PHE A 150 5.42 12.71 1.37
CA PHE A 150 6.09 12.26 0.17
C PHE A 150 7.25 13.18 -0.24
N GLY A 151 6.99 14.49 -0.29
CA GLY A 151 7.97 15.52 -0.66
C GLY A 151 9.12 15.57 0.34
N PHE A 152 8.81 15.47 1.64
CA PHE A 152 9.80 15.40 2.71
C PHE A 152 10.72 14.18 2.57
N SER A 153 10.15 12.99 2.34
CA SER A 153 10.94 11.78 2.12
C SER A 153 11.81 11.88 0.86
N SER A 154 11.27 12.43 -0.23
CA SER A 154 12.02 12.66 -1.47
C SER A 154 13.20 13.63 -1.25
N PHE A 155 12.97 14.70 -0.49
CA PHE A 155 13.99 15.69 -0.14
C PHE A 155 15.12 15.07 0.70
N ILE A 156 14.80 14.30 1.74
CA ILE A 156 15.83 13.63 2.56
C ILE A 156 16.65 12.66 1.71
N PHE A 157 16.01 11.92 0.80
CA PHE A 157 16.70 11.02 -0.11
C PHE A 157 17.68 11.80 -1.00
N LEU A 158 17.23 12.90 -1.59
CA LEU A 158 18.02 13.78 -2.44
C LEU A 158 19.23 14.36 -1.67
N VAL A 159 19.05 14.82 -0.44
CA VAL A 159 20.14 15.32 0.42
C VAL A 159 21.14 14.22 0.76
N SER A 160 20.66 13.05 1.18
CA SER A 160 21.49 11.89 1.57
C SER A 160 22.38 11.40 0.43
N TYR A 161 21.90 11.47 -0.81
CA TYR A 161 22.60 10.94 -1.98
C TYR A 161 22.98 12.02 -3.00
N ARG A 162 23.13 13.27 -2.55
CA ARG A 162 23.36 14.46 -3.38
C ARG A 162 24.49 14.36 -4.42
N ASN A 163 25.51 13.56 -4.15
CA ASN A 163 26.67 13.39 -5.02
C ASN A 163 26.71 12.00 -5.69
N LYS A 164 25.58 11.27 -5.71
CA LYS A 164 25.52 9.87 -6.11
C LYS A 164 24.50 9.68 -7.24
N ILE A 165 25.00 9.76 -8.47
CA ILE A 165 24.19 9.74 -9.70
C ILE A 165 23.23 8.53 -9.74
N SER A 166 23.72 7.32 -9.48
CA SER A 166 22.91 6.10 -9.57
C SER A 166 21.68 6.14 -8.65
N GLN A 167 21.86 6.66 -7.42
CA GLN A 167 20.83 6.74 -6.40
C GLN A 167 19.81 7.83 -6.74
N LEU A 168 20.26 8.96 -7.30
CA LEU A 168 19.35 9.99 -7.79
C LEU A 168 18.54 9.53 -9.01
N ILE A 169 19.13 8.70 -9.90
CA ILE A 169 18.37 8.03 -10.97
C ILE A 169 17.29 7.11 -10.38
N LEU A 170 17.62 6.33 -9.35
CA LEU A 170 16.63 5.49 -8.65
C LEU A 170 15.49 6.34 -8.07
N LEU A 171 15.80 7.43 -7.35
CA LEU A 171 14.79 8.32 -6.79
C LEU A 171 13.89 8.89 -7.89
N TRP A 172 14.48 9.38 -8.98
CA TRP A 172 13.71 9.88 -10.12
C TRP A 172 12.77 8.81 -10.68
N CYS A 173 13.23 7.57 -10.89
CA CYS A 173 12.35 6.49 -11.33
C CYS A 173 11.20 6.23 -10.35
N LEU A 174 11.47 6.19 -9.03
CA LEU A 174 10.43 5.96 -8.01
C LEU A 174 9.38 7.07 -8.00
N VAL A 175 9.80 8.35 -8.03
CA VAL A 175 8.88 9.50 -8.06
C VAL A 175 7.96 9.41 -9.28
N ASN A 176 8.50 9.11 -10.46
CA ASN A 176 7.71 9.05 -11.68
C ASN A 176 6.77 7.86 -11.72
N SER A 177 7.16 6.70 -11.19
CA SER A 177 6.23 5.58 -11.03
C SER A 177 5.03 5.94 -10.16
N ILE A 178 5.26 6.72 -9.11
CA ILE A 178 4.19 7.18 -8.23
C ILE A 178 3.27 8.16 -8.96
N ILE A 179 3.80 9.07 -9.80
CA ILE A 179 2.99 9.94 -10.67
C ILE A 179 2.07 9.11 -11.56
N PHE A 180 2.58 8.09 -12.25
CA PHE A 180 1.77 7.24 -13.11
C PHE A 180 0.65 6.54 -12.34
N ILE A 181 0.95 6.05 -11.14
CA ILE A 181 -0.03 5.33 -10.32
C ILE A 181 -1.10 6.27 -9.77
N VAL A 182 -0.71 7.47 -9.31
CA VAL A 182 -1.66 8.51 -8.87
C VAL A 182 -2.61 8.90 -10.00
N ILE A 183 -2.13 8.98 -11.25
CA ILE A 183 -2.99 9.22 -12.41
C ILE A 183 -3.96 8.04 -12.65
N CYS A 184 -3.53 6.79 -12.47
CA CYS A 184 -4.38 5.61 -12.66
C CYS A 184 -5.48 5.48 -11.61
N ASN A 185 -5.22 5.90 -10.37
CA ASN A 185 -6.00 5.61 -9.17
C ASN A 185 -7.53 5.75 -9.35
N PRO A 186 -8.07 6.87 -9.86
CA PRO A 186 -9.52 7.03 -9.99
C PRO A 186 -10.19 5.96 -10.85
N ALA A 187 -9.48 5.43 -11.85
CA ALA A 187 -10.01 4.41 -12.75
C ALA A 187 -9.90 2.97 -12.20
N VAL A 188 -9.11 2.74 -11.14
CA VAL A 188 -8.92 1.39 -10.55
C VAL A 188 -10.18 0.91 -9.83
N GLY A 189 -10.87 1.83 -9.15
CA GLY A 189 -12.12 1.59 -8.44
C GLY A 189 -12.27 2.46 -7.19
N ALA A 190 -13.46 2.45 -6.59
CA ALA A 190 -13.80 3.31 -5.44
C ALA A 190 -12.84 3.17 -4.24
N GLN A 191 -12.17 2.02 -4.10
CA GLN A 191 -11.25 1.76 -3.00
C GLN A 191 -9.87 2.42 -3.12
N LEU A 192 -9.53 2.96 -4.31
CA LEU A 192 -8.31 3.74 -4.55
C LEU A 192 -8.59 5.11 -5.16
N LEU A 193 -9.83 5.58 -5.08
CA LEU A 193 -10.27 6.83 -5.70
C LEU A 193 -9.40 8.03 -5.28
N SER A 194 -9.10 8.12 -3.98
CA SER A 194 -8.26 9.16 -3.37
C SER A 194 -6.88 8.65 -2.96
N ILE A 195 -5.86 9.51 -3.08
CA ILE A 195 -4.49 9.19 -2.63
C ILE A 195 -4.38 9.02 -1.11
N TYR A 196 -5.25 9.65 -0.35
CA TYR A 196 -5.23 9.53 1.11
C TYR A 196 -5.94 8.27 1.59
N ASN A 197 -6.54 7.46 0.71
CA ASN A 197 -7.15 6.21 1.12
C ASN A 197 -6.11 5.37 1.89
N TYR A 198 -6.46 4.81 3.05
CA TYR A 198 -5.52 4.04 3.86
C TYR A 198 -4.89 2.85 3.08
N ARG A 199 -5.57 2.36 2.02
CA ARG A 199 -5.07 1.32 1.11
C ARG A 199 -3.95 1.82 0.19
N PHE A 200 -3.88 3.13 -0.05
CA PHE A 200 -2.85 3.79 -0.85
C PHE A 200 -1.68 4.33 -0.01
N ILE A 201 -1.85 4.48 1.31
CA ILE A 201 -0.79 4.90 2.24
C ILE A 201 0.51 4.09 2.14
N PRO A 202 0.53 2.76 1.89
CA PRO A 202 1.77 2.01 1.69
C PRO A 202 2.73 2.62 0.67
N ILE A 203 2.23 3.36 -0.34
CA ILE A 203 3.08 3.99 -1.36
C ILE A 203 4.01 5.07 -0.78
N LEU A 204 3.60 5.74 0.31
CA LEU A 204 4.48 6.67 1.03
C LEU A 204 5.71 5.96 1.62
N GLY A 205 5.63 4.65 1.86
CA GLY A 205 6.71 3.84 2.40
C GLY A 205 7.79 3.45 1.37
N ILE A 206 7.52 3.59 0.06
CA ILE A 206 8.43 3.10 -1.00
C ILE A 206 9.76 3.86 -1.01
N ILE A 207 9.75 5.20 -0.98
CA ILE A 207 10.98 6.00 -0.98
C ILE A 207 11.80 5.78 0.31
N PRO A 208 11.20 5.87 1.53
CA PRO A 208 11.90 5.52 2.76
C PRO A 208 12.48 4.11 2.76
N PHE A 209 11.73 3.12 2.26
CA PHE A 209 12.18 1.74 2.15
C PHE A 209 13.44 1.62 1.31
N PHE A 210 13.47 2.20 0.10
CA PHE A 210 14.66 2.16 -0.75
C PHE A 210 15.84 2.96 -0.16
N HIS A 211 15.59 4.08 0.53
CA HIS A 211 16.63 4.82 1.25
C HIS A 211 17.31 3.93 2.30
N ILE A 212 16.51 3.32 3.18
CA ILE A 212 16.95 2.45 4.27
C ILE A 212 17.66 1.22 3.71
N LEU A 213 17.16 0.64 2.62
CA LEU A 213 17.76 -0.50 1.94
C LEU A 213 19.11 -0.15 1.29
N LEU A 214 19.29 1.08 0.79
CA LEU A 214 20.60 1.55 0.29
C LEU A 214 21.56 1.85 1.44
N ALA A 215 21.06 2.39 2.54
CA ALA A 215 21.85 2.66 3.74
C ALA A 215 22.38 1.36 4.38
N SER A 216 21.59 0.27 4.39
CA SER A 216 22.00 -1.02 4.98
C SER A 216 23.18 -1.67 4.26
N ARG A 217 23.46 -1.24 3.03
CA ARG A 217 24.59 -1.70 2.23
C ARG A 217 25.89 -0.95 2.54
N GLN A 218 25.83 0.16 3.26
CA GLN A 218 27.02 0.95 3.58
C GLN A 218 27.75 0.34 4.77
N THR A 219 29.05 0.12 4.63
CA THR A 219 29.88 -0.41 5.72
C THR A 219 30.17 0.66 6.77
N LYS A 220 30.41 1.90 6.34
CA LYS A 220 30.62 3.07 7.19
C LYS A 220 29.44 4.04 7.02
N ILE A 221 28.82 4.42 8.12
CA ILE A 221 27.73 5.40 8.18
C ILE A 221 28.19 6.50 9.12
N THR A 222 28.24 7.72 8.61
CA THR A 222 28.57 8.93 9.38
C THR A 222 27.39 9.35 10.25
N PHE A 223 27.62 10.20 11.25
CA PHE A 223 26.55 10.70 12.11
C PHE A 223 25.44 11.43 11.33
N SER A 224 25.81 12.28 10.36
CA SER A 224 24.84 12.95 9.49
C SER A 224 23.98 11.94 8.70
N GLN A 225 24.57 10.84 8.23
CA GLN A 225 23.80 9.80 7.55
C GLN A 225 22.88 9.04 8.51
N TRP A 226 23.31 8.76 9.74
CA TRP A 226 22.44 8.19 10.77
C TRP A 226 21.22 9.06 11.04
N PHE A 227 21.42 10.38 11.15
CA PHE A 227 20.32 11.32 11.29
C PHE A 227 19.35 11.27 10.10
N LEU A 228 19.84 11.25 8.86
CA LEU A 228 18.99 11.14 7.67
C LEU A 228 18.27 9.78 7.58
N ILE A 229 18.89 8.68 8.01
CA ILE A 229 18.26 7.35 8.12
C ILE A 229 17.14 7.39 9.15
N PHE A 230 17.36 8.02 10.31
CA PHE A 230 16.35 8.20 11.34
C PHE A 230 15.16 9.01 10.81
N LEU A 231 15.41 10.13 10.12
CA LEU A 231 14.37 10.93 9.49
C LEU A 231 13.56 10.16 8.43
N GLN A 232 14.16 9.22 7.70
CA GLN A 232 13.45 8.33 6.77
C GLN A 232 12.73 7.18 7.48
N THR A 233 13.22 6.76 8.64
CA THR A 233 12.55 5.72 9.43
C THR A 233 11.21 6.23 9.95
N ALA A 234 11.08 7.52 10.30
CA ALA A 234 9.83 8.11 10.76
C ALA A 234 8.63 7.92 9.79
N PRO A 235 8.67 8.33 8.51
CA PRO A 235 7.58 8.09 7.57
C PRO A 235 7.35 6.60 7.29
N LEU A 236 8.40 5.77 7.32
CA LEU A 236 8.22 4.32 7.16
C LEU A 236 7.46 3.70 8.34
N LEU A 237 7.81 4.06 9.57
CA LEU A 237 7.12 3.61 10.79
C LEU A 237 5.67 4.10 10.80
N PHE A 238 5.45 5.36 10.42
CA PHE A 238 4.11 5.90 10.25
C PHE A 238 3.28 5.03 9.29
N VAL A 239 3.84 4.64 8.14
CA VAL A 239 3.17 3.76 7.16
C VAL A 239 2.90 2.35 7.71
N PHE A 240 3.79 1.80 8.55
CA PHE A 240 3.58 0.50 9.21
C PHE A 240 2.43 0.53 10.21
N LEU A 241 2.31 1.64 10.93
CA LEU A 241 1.31 1.83 11.97
C LEU A 241 -0.06 2.22 11.39
N ALA A 242 -0.07 2.96 10.27
CA ALA A 242 -1.28 3.34 9.56
C ALA A 242 -1.83 2.23 8.64
N ARG A 243 -1.01 1.21 8.33
CA ARG A 243 -1.44 0.09 7.50
C ARG A 243 -0.64 -1.18 7.79
N GLY A 244 -1.30 -2.18 8.39
CA GLY A 244 -0.67 -3.45 8.73
C GLY A 244 -0.06 -4.19 7.54
N SER A 245 -0.63 -4.07 6.33
CA SER A 245 -0.06 -4.68 5.12
C SER A 245 1.29 -4.09 4.72
N SER A 246 1.66 -2.91 5.21
CA SER A 246 2.97 -2.32 4.93
C SER A 246 4.12 -3.02 5.68
N LEU A 247 3.83 -3.84 6.70
CA LEU A 247 4.85 -4.62 7.42
C LEU A 247 5.63 -5.59 6.51
N TRP A 248 5.08 -5.93 5.34
CA TRP A 248 5.80 -6.71 4.34
C TRP A 248 7.04 -5.99 3.78
N MET A 249 7.10 -4.65 3.84
CA MET A 249 8.32 -3.91 3.52
C MET A 249 9.42 -4.17 4.55
N LEU A 250 9.10 -4.34 5.83
CA LEU A 250 10.06 -4.72 6.85
C LEU A 250 10.61 -6.12 6.57
N ILE A 251 9.74 -7.08 6.22
CA ILE A 251 10.15 -8.43 5.79
C ILE A 251 11.07 -8.34 4.56
N ALA A 252 10.75 -7.49 3.58
CA ALA A 252 11.58 -7.26 2.40
C ALA A 252 12.98 -6.73 2.76
N LEU A 253 13.11 -5.85 3.78
CA LEU A 253 14.40 -5.37 4.28
C LEU A 253 15.23 -6.53 4.86
N PHE A 254 14.62 -7.41 5.65
CA PHE A 254 15.31 -8.58 6.21
C PHE A 254 15.72 -9.56 5.12
N ILE A 255 14.83 -9.92 4.19
CA ILE A 255 15.15 -10.82 3.07
C ILE A 255 16.31 -10.26 2.23
N SER A 256 16.27 -8.97 1.91
CA SER A 256 17.33 -8.33 1.14
C SER A 256 18.67 -8.35 1.89
N SER A 257 18.65 -8.11 3.20
CA SER A 257 19.85 -8.16 4.05
C SER A 257 20.43 -9.58 4.13
N THR A 258 19.57 -10.60 4.24
CA THR A 258 19.95 -12.02 4.20
C THR A 258 20.59 -12.38 2.86
N ILE A 259 19.98 -12.01 1.73
CA ILE A 259 20.54 -12.29 0.40
C ILE A 259 21.92 -11.64 0.23
N MET A 260 22.06 -10.39 0.66
CA MET A 260 23.35 -9.68 0.60
C MET A 260 24.42 -10.34 1.47
N LEU A 261 24.06 -10.79 2.68
CA LEU A 261 24.93 -11.57 3.54
C LEU A 261 25.34 -12.89 2.88
N CYS A 262 24.40 -13.64 2.31
CA CYS A 262 24.68 -14.90 1.62
C CYS A 262 25.63 -14.71 0.44
N ILE A 263 25.42 -13.67 -0.38
CA ILE A 263 26.32 -13.33 -1.50
C ILE A 263 27.72 -12.98 -0.97
N TYR A 264 27.81 -12.21 0.12
CA TYR A 264 29.08 -11.87 0.74
C TYR A 264 29.79 -13.15 1.21
N LEU A 265 29.14 -13.99 2.02
CA LEU A 265 29.73 -15.22 2.57
C LEU A 265 30.14 -16.21 1.48
N TRP A 266 29.35 -16.34 0.41
CA TRP A 266 29.67 -17.21 -0.72
C TRP A 266 31.00 -16.84 -1.40
N ARG A 267 31.33 -15.53 -1.48
CA ARG A 267 32.60 -15.05 -2.03
C ARG A 267 33.82 -15.41 -1.18
N PHE A 268 33.63 -15.77 0.10
CA PHE A 268 34.70 -16.15 1.01
C PHE A 268 34.83 -17.66 1.22
N ARG A 269 34.12 -18.49 0.43
CA ARG A 269 34.12 -19.96 0.56
C ARG A 269 35.51 -20.62 0.38
N GLY A 270 36.49 -19.92 -0.21
CA GLY A 270 37.86 -20.42 -0.41
C GLY A 270 38.89 -19.98 0.63
N TRP A 271 38.47 -19.35 1.73
CA TRP A 271 39.41 -18.81 2.72
C TRP A 271 39.79 -19.85 3.80
N SER A 272 41.03 -20.32 3.75
CA SER A 272 41.70 -21.02 4.87
C SER A 272 42.03 -20.01 5.97
N LEU A 273 41.05 -19.67 6.80
CA LEU A 273 41.27 -18.84 7.98
C LEU A 273 41.04 -19.62 9.26
N SER A 274 41.84 -19.29 10.27
CA SER A 274 41.62 -19.70 11.66
C SER A 274 40.18 -19.45 12.10
N LYS A 275 39.55 -20.46 12.74
CA LYS A 275 38.15 -20.45 13.20
C LYS A 275 37.80 -19.19 14.01
N LYS A 276 38.73 -18.68 14.83
CA LYS A 276 38.51 -17.48 15.68
C LYS A 276 38.43 -16.18 14.87
N ILE A 277 39.27 -16.03 13.85
CA ILE A 277 39.25 -14.82 12.99
C ILE A 277 38.01 -14.84 12.09
N PHE A 278 37.60 -16.03 11.68
CA PHE A 278 36.40 -16.23 10.87
C PHE A 278 35.11 -15.84 11.63
N SER A 279 34.95 -16.25 12.88
CA SER A 279 33.73 -15.94 13.67
C SER A 279 33.55 -14.43 13.94
N TYR A 280 34.61 -13.73 14.35
CA TYR A 280 34.56 -12.28 14.56
C TYR A 280 34.23 -11.51 13.27
N ARG A 281 34.81 -11.92 12.14
CA ARG A 281 34.52 -11.31 10.84
C ARG A 281 33.07 -11.55 10.42
N ILE A 282 32.54 -12.76 10.60
CA ILE A 282 31.13 -13.06 10.30
C ILE A 282 30.20 -12.21 11.15
N PHE A 283 30.41 -12.16 12.47
CA PHE A 283 29.54 -11.38 13.36
C PHE A 283 29.51 -9.90 12.96
N LYS A 284 30.67 -9.31 12.66
CA LYS A 284 30.78 -7.93 12.17
C LYS A 284 30.02 -7.73 10.86
N VAL A 285 30.07 -8.69 9.94
CA VAL A 285 29.37 -8.63 8.65
C VAL A 285 27.85 -8.76 8.83
N ILE A 286 27.40 -9.71 9.65
CA ILE A 286 25.98 -9.87 10.02
C ILE A 286 25.47 -8.56 10.60
N PHE A 287 26.20 -8.00 11.57
CA PHE A 287 25.83 -6.73 12.20
C PHE A 287 25.74 -5.58 11.17
N VAL A 288 26.68 -5.48 10.22
CA VAL A 288 26.63 -4.44 9.18
C VAL A 288 25.35 -4.50 8.35
N TYR A 289 24.92 -5.70 7.94
CA TYR A 289 23.73 -5.86 7.10
C TYR A 289 22.41 -5.78 7.88
N PHE A 290 22.37 -6.26 9.13
CA PHE A 290 21.14 -6.34 9.92
C PHE A 290 20.91 -5.17 10.88
N ARG A 291 21.91 -4.34 11.18
CA ARG A 291 21.77 -3.22 12.14
C ARG A 291 20.62 -2.25 11.83
N ILE A 292 20.39 -1.93 10.55
CA ILE A 292 19.32 -0.99 10.16
C ILE A 292 17.95 -1.67 10.23
N PRO A 293 17.71 -2.86 9.63
CA PRO A 293 16.46 -3.58 9.83
C PRO A 293 16.11 -3.79 11.31
N LEU A 294 17.09 -4.17 12.14
CA LEU A 294 16.91 -4.35 13.58
C LEU A 294 16.54 -3.03 14.28
N LEU A 295 17.18 -1.92 13.92
CA LEU A 295 16.82 -0.60 14.44
C LEU A 295 15.38 -0.22 14.06
N VAL A 296 14.98 -0.41 12.79
CA VAL A 296 13.61 -0.13 12.33
C VAL A 296 12.60 -1.00 13.10
N SER A 297 12.89 -2.30 13.28
CA SER A 297 12.05 -3.19 14.09
C SER A 297 11.93 -2.73 15.54
N LEU A 298 13.06 -2.38 16.18
CA LEU A 298 13.07 -1.89 17.56
C LEU A 298 12.20 -0.63 17.69
N LEU A 299 12.40 0.36 16.82
CA LEU A 299 11.61 1.58 16.82
C LEU A 299 10.13 1.31 16.54
N PHE A 300 9.81 0.39 15.62
CA PHE A 300 8.43 -0.02 15.36
C PHE A 300 7.76 -0.58 16.63
N PHE A 301 8.42 -1.51 17.32
CA PHE A 301 7.87 -2.07 18.55
C PHE A 301 7.72 -1.00 19.64
N LEU A 302 8.68 -0.10 19.80
CA LEU A 302 8.59 1.00 20.77
C LEU A 302 7.41 1.93 20.48
N VAL A 303 7.23 2.36 19.23
CA VAL A 303 6.16 3.31 18.85
C VAL A 303 4.78 2.62 18.85
N LYS A 304 4.70 1.34 18.52
CA LYS A 304 3.43 0.59 18.47
C LYS A 304 2.68 0.58 19.81
N TYR A 305 3.37 0.72 20.94
CA TYR A 305 2.72 0.76 22.25
C TYR A 305 2.00 2.09 22.53
N VAL A 306 2.39 3.20 21.89
CA VAL A 306 1.87 4.53 22.20
C VAL A 306 0.38 4.67 21.87
N PRO A 307 -0.12 4.31 20.66
CA PRO A 307 -1.53 4.47 20.34
C PRO A 307 -2.47 3.72 21.29
N HIS A 308 -2.07 2.54 21.77
CA HIS A 308 -2.87 1.73 22.68
C HIS A 308 -3.09 2.38 24.05
N GLN A 309 -2.17 3.21 24.52
CA GLN A 309 -2.29 3.90 25.81
C GLN A 309 -3.25 5.08 25.75
N GLU A 310 -3.44 5.65 24.56
CA GLU A 310 -4.34 6.78 24.35
C GLU A 310 -5.79 6.35 24.10
N LEU A 311 -6.14 5.07 23.95
CA LEU A 311 -7.50 4.66 23.59
C LEU A 311 -8.54 4.99 24.67
N HIS A 312 -9.67 5.58 24.25
CA HIS A 312 -10.82 5.82 25.12
C HIS A 312 -11.43 4.50 25.62
N LYS A 313 -12.05 4.52 26.81
CA LYS A 313 -12.71 3.35 27.42
C LYS A 313 -13.76 2.68 26.53
N GLU A 314 -14.35 3.42 25.59
CA GLU A 314 -15.28 2.87 24.60
C GLU A 314 -14.66 1.69 23.83
N TYR A 315 -13.35 1.73 23.55
CA TYR A 315 -12.62 0.66 22.87
C TYR A 315 -12.50 -0.64 23.67
N SER A 316 -12.79 -0.63 24.98
CA SER A 316 -12.76 -1.86 25.79
C SER A 316 -14.02 -2.71 25.63
N LYS A 317 -15.06 -2.22 24.93
CA LYS A 317 -16.24 -3.03 24.63
C LYS A 317 -15.92 -4.03 23.52
N GLU A 318 -16.47 -5.23 23.62
CA GLU A 318 -16.19 -6.38 22.73
C GLU A 318 -16.35 -6.06 21.22
N ILE A 319 -17.25 -5.14 20.87
CA ILE A 319 -17.51 -4.72 19.49
C ILE A 319 -16.29 -4.00 18.88
N TRP A 320 -15.54 -3.27 19.70
CA TRP A 320 -14.42 -2.42 19.28
C TRP A 320 -13.07 -3.11 19.43
N THR A 321 -13.00 -4.22 20.17
CA THR A 321 -11.81 -5.06 20.28
C THR A 321 -11.64 -5.92 19.02
N GLN A 322 -11.21 -5.33 17.91
CA GLN A 322 -10.74 -6.14 16.78
C GLN A 322 -9.32 -6.62 17.01
N THR A 323 -9.14 -7.91 16.75
CA THR A 323 -7.85 -8.46 16.36
C THR A 323 -7.75 -8.39 14.84
N HIS A 324 -6.57 -8.07 14.30
CA HIS A 324 -6.32 -8.26 12.87
C HIS A 324 -6.69 -9.69 12.48
N VAL A 325 -7.73 -9.85 11.66
CA VAL A 325 -8.22 -11.16 11.23
C VAL A 325 -7.26 -11.73 10.20
N LEU A 326 -6.54 -12.79 10.59
CA LEU A 326 -5.56 -13.43 9.71
C LEU A 326 -6.25 -14.44 8.80
N TRP A 327 -7.21 -15.20 9.33
CA TRP A 327 -7.82 -16.33 8.64
C TRP A 327 -8.90 -15.91 7.66
N HIS A 328 -9.60 -14.81 7.95
CA HIS A 328 -10.55 -14.22 7.02
C HIS A 328 -9.98 -13.98 5.61
N PRO A 329 -8.94 -13.14 5.43
CA PRO A 329 -8.39 -12.86 4.11
C PRO A 329 -7.75 -14.08 3.43
N LEU A 330 -7.16 -15.02 4.21
CA LEU A 330 -6.64 -16.29 3.68
C LEU A 330 -7.77 -17.14 3.09
N PHE A 331 -8.85 -17.31 3.85
CA PHE A 331 -9.99 -18.14 3.49
C PHE A 331 -10.71 -17.59 2.26
N ILE A 332 -11.14 -16.31 2.27
CA ILE A 332 -11.89 -15.72 1.15
C ILE A 332 -11.10 -15.73 -0.16
N GLY A 333 -9.77 -15.65 -0.09
CA GLY A 333 -8.92 -15.76 -1.25
C GLY A 333 -8.88 -17.17 -1.86
N VAL A 334 -9.06 -18.21 -1.05
CA VAL A 334 -9.11 -19.61 -1.52
C VAL A 334 -10.50 -19.98 -2.02
N VAL A 335 -11.56 -19.55 -1.33
CA VAL A 335 -12.95 -19.84 -1.73
C VAL A 335 -13.50 -18.94 -2.84
N SER A 336 -12.65 -18.17 -3.52
CA SER A 336 -13.02 -17.61 -4.82
C SER A 336 -13.08 -18.68 -5.92
N ASP A 337 -12.47 -19.84 -5.68
CA ASP A 337 -12.70 -21.05 -6.47
C ASP A 337 -14.15 -21.52 -6.29
N PRO A 338 -14.94 -21.65 -7.36
CA PRO A 338 -16.36 -21.90 -7.21
C PRO A 338 -16.68 -23.31 -6.70
N LYS A 339 -15.79 -24.29 -6.89
CA LYS A 339 -15.92 -25.64 -6.30
C LYS A 339 -15.70 -25.60 -4.79
N LEU A 340 -14.59 -25.00 -4.32
CA LEU A 340 -14.36 -24.82 -2.87
C LEU A 340 -15.46 -23.97 -2.22
N ARG A 341 -15.97 -22.96 -2.92
CA ARG A 341 -17.11 -22.16 -2.47
C ARG A 341 -18.37 -23.02 -2.27
N SER A 342 -18.72 -23.86 -3.25
CA SER A 342 -19.86 -24.77 -3.14
C SER A 342 -19.75 -25.66 -1.91
N ASP A 343 -18.57 -26.22 -1.66
CA ASP A 343 -18.35 -27.15 -0.55
C ASP A 343 -18.36 -26.47 0.83
N PHE A 344 -17.75 -25.29 0.98
CA PHE A 344 -17.48 -24.69 2.29
C PHE A 344 -18.28 -23.44 2.62
N VAL A 345 -18.91 -22.81 1.63
CA VAL A 345 -19.64 -21.54 1.80
C VAL A 345 -21.13 -21.78 1.64
N CYS A 346 -21.53 -22.48 0.58
CA CYS A 346 -22.94 -22.61 0.19
C CYS A 346 -23.67 -23.67 1.03
N SER A 347 -24.97 -23.47 1.26
CA SER A 347 -25.82 -24.38 2.03
C SER A 347 -27.16 -24.54 1.33
N LYS A 348 -27.72 -25.76 1.32
CA LYS A 348 -29.09 -26.02 0.85
C LYS A 348 -30.14 -25.67 1.91
N THR A 349 -29.74 -25.69 3.17
CA THR A 349 -30.60 -25.27 4.28
C THR A 349 -30.40 -23.78 4.51
N SER A 350 -31.50 -23.06 4.70
CA SER A 350 -31.45 -21.67 5.14
C SER A 350 -30.85 -21.64 6.55
N LEU A 351 -29.66 -21.06 6.67
CA LEU A 351 -28.99 -20.85 7.94
C LEU A 351 -29.11 -19.37 8.31
N SER A 352 -29.50 -19.10 9.54
CA SER A 352 -29.56 -17.76 10.10
C SER A 352 -28.43 -17.52 11.10
N ASP A 353 -28.04 -16.26 11.20
CA ASP A 353 -27.16 -15.74 12.24
C ASP A 353 -27.65 -14.36 12.67
N LYS A 354 -27.22 -13.89 13.85
CA LYS A 354 -27.48 -12.52 14.32
C LYS A 354 -26.74 -11.44 13.53
N LEU A 355 -25.89 -11.82 12.57
CA LEU A 355 -25.18 -10.88 11.70
C LEU A 355 -26.14 -9.96 10.92
N LYS A 356 -25.89 -8.65 11.01
CA LYS A 356 -26.65 -7.64 10.27
C LYS A 356 -26.53 -7.88 8.76
N GLY A 357 -27.68 -7.94 8.09
CA GLY A 357 -27.75 -8.16 6.64
C GLY A 357 -27.52 -9.61 6.19
N PHE A 358 -27.42 -10.54 7.14
CA PHE A 358 -27.28 -11.97 6.87
C PHE A 358 -28.67 -12.63 6.84
N TYR A 359 -29.25 -12.76 5.65
CA TYR A 359 -30.61 -13.29 5.50
C TYR A 359 -30.64 -14.77 5.14
N HIS A 360 -29.77 -15.22 4.25
CA HIS A 360 -29.64 -16.63 3.85
C HIS A 360 -28.28 -16.88 3.20
N ILE A 361 -27.80 -18.11 3.32
CA ILE A 361 -26.65 -18.59 2.56
C ILE A 361 -27.13 -18.97 1.15
N PRO A 362 -26.50 -18.48 0.07
CA PRO A 362 -26.93 -18.81 -1.27
C PRO A 362 -26.68 -20.29 -1.60
N GLU A 363 -27.59 -20.88 -2.36
CA GLU A 363 -27.35 -22.14 -3.06
C GLU A 363 -26.36 -21.92 -4.21
N CYS A 364 -25.54 -22.94 -4.49
CA CYS A 364 -24.51 -22.86 -5.52
C CYS A 364 -24.63 -24.05 -6.48
N ASP A 365 -24.32 -23.79 -7.76
CA ASP A 365 -24.23 -24.84 -8.79
C ASP A 365 -23.27 -25.95 -8.35
N SER A 366 -23.75 -27.20 -8.34
CA SER A 366 -22.95 -28.36 -7.95
C SER A 366 -22.02 -28.87 -9.04
N GLU A 367 -22.28 -28.53 -10.30
CA GLU A 367 -21.48 -28.99 -11.45
C GLU A 367 -20.82 -27.83 -12.18
N ILE A 368 -19.49 -27.81 -12.12
CA ILE A 368 -18.67 -26.78 -12.76
C ILE A 368 -17.59 -27.45 -13.58
N SER A 369 -17.65 -27.28 -14.91
CA SER A 369 -16.61 -27.75 -15.80
C SER A 369 -15.25 -27.12 -15.45
N PHE A 370 -14.15 -27.81 -15.77
CA PHE A 370 -12.81 -27.31 -15.49
C PHE A 370 -12.57 -25.90 -16.07
N TYR A 371 -13.04 -25.66 -17.31
CA TYR A 371 -12.93 -24.35 -17.95
C TYR A 371 -13.70 -23.26 -17.20
N LYS A 372 -14.99 -23.50 -16.86
CA LYS A 372 -15.81 -22.56 -16.08
C LYS A 372 -15.15 -22.28 -14.73
N ARG A 373 -14.63 -23.33 -14.07
CA ARG A 373 -13.89 -23.23 -12.80
C ARG A 373 -12.65 -22.35 -12.93
N PHE A 374 -11.80 -22.57 -13.94
CA PHE A 374 -10.59 -21.77 -14.16
C PHE A 374 -10.92 -20.30 -14.43
N VAL A 375 -11.83 -20.02 -15.35
CA VAL A 375 -12.23 -18.65 -15.71
C VAL A 375 -12.85 -17.93 -14.52
N GLN A 376 -13.80 -18.56 -13.81
CA GLN A 376 -14.41 -18.00 -12.61
C GLN A 376 -13.39 -17.88 -11.47
N GLY A 377 -12.51 -18.86 -11.30
CA GLY A 377 -11.42 -18.82 -10.33
C GLY A 377 -10.49 -17.64 -10.58
N ILE A 378 -10.30 -17.18 -11.80
CA ILE A 378 -9.54 -15.95 -12.06
C ILE A 378 -10.38 -14.69 -11.84
N ARG A 379 -11.62 -14.67 -12.36
CA ARG A 379 -12.48 -13.47 -12.42
C ARG A 379 -13.23 -13.14 -11.13
N ASN A 380 -13.64 -14.13 -10.35
CA ASN A 380 -14.46 -13.93 -9.16
C ASN A 380 -13.66 -13.19 -8.10
N GLU A 381 -14.10 -11.99 -7.74
CA GLU A 381 -13.47 -11.27 -6.65
C GLU A 381 -13.76 -11.96 -5.31
N PRO A 382 -12.79 -12.02 -4.39
CA PRO A 382 -13.04 -12.40 -3.01
C PRO A 382 -14.17 -11.55 -2.43
N ALA A 383 -15.09 -12.17 -1.70
CA ALA A 383 -16.21 -11.50 -1.07
C ALA A 383 -16.21 -11.82 0.43
N ASP A 384 -16.29 -10.77 1.26
CA ASP A 384 -16.24 -10.90 2.73
C ASP A 384 -17.38 -11.80 3.25
N MET A 385 -18.56 -11.71 2.62
CA MET A 385 -19.72 -12.56 2.93
C MET A 385 -19.43 -14.05 2.82
N ASN A 386 -18.50 -14.48 1.95
CA ASN A 386 -18.12 -15.90 1.86
C ASN A 386 -17.49 -16.38 3.18
N GLY A 387 -16.71 -15.54 3.85
CA GLY A 387 -16.14 -15.88 5.15
C GLY A 387 -17.21 -16.00 6.23
N PHE A 388 -18.19 -15.07 6.25
CA PHE A 388 -19.30 -15.12 7.22
C PHE A 388 -20.18 -16.35 7.02
N HIS A 389 -20.61 -16.61 5.78
CA HIS A 389 -21.41 -17.80 5.44
C HIS A 389 -20.70 -19.09 5.84
N ALA A 390 -19.40 -19.21 5.55
CA ALA A 390 -18.64 -20.41 5.88
C ALA A 390 -18.51 -20.64 7.39
N ALA A 391 -18.28 -19.59 8.17
CA ALA A 391 -18.21 -19.70 9.63
C ALA A 391 -19.55 -20.14 10.22
N VAL A 392 -20.66 -19.55 9.78
CA VAL A 392 -22.01 -19.93 10.25
C VAL A 392 -22.34 -21.37 9.85
N LYS A 393 -22.10 -21.74 8.59
CA LYS A 393 -22.29 -23.11 8.10
C LYS A 393 -21.53 -24.12 8.95
N TYR A 394 -20.26 -23.85 9.22
CA TYR A 394 -19.40 -24.72 10.01
C TYR A 394 -19.93 -24.96 11.42
N LEU A 395 -20.40 -23.91 12.10
CA LEU A 395 -20.99 -24.04 13.43
C LEU A 395 -22.24 -24.93 13.40
N ARG A 396 -23.13 -24.73 12.43
CA ARG A 396 -24.38 -25.49 12.31
C ARG A 396 -24.15 -26.96 11.96
N GLU A 397 -23.23 -27.24 11.04
CA GLU A 397 -22.86 -28.63 10.68
C GLU A 397 -22.22 -29.39 11.85
N ASN A 398 -21.60 -28.67 12.78
CA ASN A 398 -21.02 -29.23 14.00
C ASN A 398 -21.98 -29.16 15.22
N GLY A 399 -23.26 -28.88 15.00
CA GLY A 399 -24.28 -28.86 16.05
C GLY A 399 -24.18 -27.68 17.04
N SER A 400 -23.37 -26.67 16.75
CA SER A 400 -23.28 -25.46 17.59
C SER A 400 -24.41 -24.47 17.29
N THR A 401 -25.01 -23.96 18.36
CA THR A 401 -26.00 -22.88 18.35
C THR A 401 -25.38 -21.49 18.48
N ASP A 402 -24.05 -21.42 18.61
CA ASP A 402 -23.32 -20.16 18.75
C ASP A 402 -23.55 -19.24 17.55
N GLN A 403 -23.50 -17.94 17.81
CA GLN A 403 -23.72 -16.89 16.82
C GLN A 403 -22.42 -16.13 16.59
N ILE A 404 -22.09 -15.88 15.32
CA ILE A 404 -20.98 -15.01 14.95
C ILE A 404 -21.34 -13.55 15.24
N GLY A 405 -22.60 -13.20 14.98
CA GLY A 405 -23.17 -11.90 15.29
C GLY A 405 -23.45 -11.69 16.78
N THR A 406 -23.49 -10.41 17.17
CA THR A 406 -23.90 -9.93 18.50
C THR A 406 -25.25 -9.25 18.41
N ASP A 407 -25.99 -9.17 19.52
CA ASP A 407 -27.26 -8.43 19.56
C ASP A 407 -27.08 -6.90 19.42
N ILE A 408 -25.85 -6.42 19.55
CA ILE A 408 -25.56 -4.99 19.53
C ILE A 408 -25.41 -4.53 18.09
N VAL A 409 -26.50 -4.01 17.54
CA VAL A 409 -26.51 -3.38 16.22
C VAL A 409 -26.06 -1.93 16.38
N LYS A 410 -24.80 -1.62 16.08
CA LYS A 410 -24.37 -0.24 15.81
C LYS A 410 -24.48 0.03 14.31
N GLU A 411 -24.96 1.21 13.94
CA GLU A 411 -25.06 1.61 12.54
C GLU A 411 -23.70 1.61 11.84
N GLY A 412 -23.66 1.12 10.60
CA GLY A 412 -22.46 1.15 9.76
C GLY A 412 -21.39 0.08 10.03
N HIS A 413 -21.54 -0.76 11.07
CA HIS A 413 -20.60 -1.85 11.35
C HIS A 413 -21.25 -3.22 11.31
N PHE A 414 -20.43 -4.21 10.95
CA PHE A 414 -20.76 -5.60 11.21
C PHE A 414 -20.71 -5.85 12.73
N ASN A 415 -21.80 -6.36 13.27
CA ASN A 415 -21.96 -6.73 14.67
C ASN A 415 -21.27 -8.07 14.98
N ILE A 416 -19.99 -8.24 14.68
CA ILE A 416 -19.26 -9.53 14.75
C ILE A 416 -18.45 -9.67 16.04
N LYS A 417 -18.45 -10.88 16.63
CA LYS A 417 -17.45 -11.32 17.62
C LYS A 417 -16.14 -11.70 16.93
N TRP A 418 -15.28 -10.72 16.62
CA TRP A 418 -14.14 -10.88 15.72
C TRP A 418 -13.17 -12.01 16.10
N GLN A 419 -12.84 -12.16 17.38
CA GLN A 419 -11.93 -13.22 17.84
C GLN A 419 -12.55 -14.62 17.67
N PHE A 420 -13.83 -14.78 18.03
CA PHE A 420 -14.56 -16.03 17.85
C PHE A 420 -14.73 -16.38 16.37
N TYR A 421 -15.01 -15.37 15.54
CA TYR A 421 -15.11 -15.48 14.11
C TYR A 421 -13.79 -15.95 13.46
N ASP A 422 -12.67 -15.28 13.75
CA ASP A 422 -11.37 -15.62 13.16
C ASP A 422 -10.89 -17.00 13.62
N THR A 423 -11.17 -17.37 14.87
CA THR A 423 -10.90 -18.73 15.40
C THR A 423 -11.75 -19.78 14.70
N THR A 424 -13.03 -19.50 14.46
CA THR A 424 -13.93 -20.39 13.70
C THR A 424 -13.42 -20.54 12.27
N LEU A 425 -13.09 -19.45 11.58
CA LEU A 425 -12.56 -19.50 10.22
C LEU A 425 -11.21 -20.21 10.11
N ARG A 426 -10.35 -20.12 11.12
CA ARG A 426 -9.13 -20.95 11.20
C ARG A 426 -9.48 -22.43 11.09
N ASN A 427 -10.47 -22.88 11.85
CA ASN A 427 -10.88 -24.29 11.86
C ASN A 427 -11.47 -24.68 10.48
N VAL A 428 -12.32 -23.83 9.91
CA VAL A 428 -12.86 -24.00 8.55
C VAL A 428 -11.73 -24.14 7.53
N TYR A 429 -10.72 -23.27 7.60
CA TYR A 429 -9.59 -23.27 6.68
C TYR A 429 -8.75 -24.55 6.78
N PHE A 430 -8.50 -25.06 8.00
CA PHE A 430 -7.79 -26.32 8.17
C PHE A 430 -8.61 -27.53 7.71
N ASP A 431 -9.92 -27.52 7.90
CA ASP A 431 -10.79 -28.57 7.35
C ASP A 431 -10.85 -28.52 5.83
N LEU A 432 -10.80 -27.32 5.25
CA LEU A 432 -10.68 -27.12 3.81
C LEU A 432 -9.34 -27.70 3.29
N LEU A 433 -8.23 -27.42 3.96
CA LEU A 433 -6.92 -28.01 3.62
C LEU A 433 -6.92 -29.53 3.73
N ARG A 434 -7.56 -30.11 4.76
CA ARG A 434 -7.63 -31.56 4.97
C ARG A 434 -8.51 -32.25 3.94
N LYS A 435 -9.70 -31.72 3.66
CA LYS A 435 -10.70 -32.34 2.77
C LYS A 435 -10.39 -32.10 1.28
N ARG A 436 -9.75 -30.98 0.93
CA ARG A 436 -9.52 -30.56 -0.46
C ARG A 436 -8.08 -30.04 -0.73
N PRO A 437 -7.01 -30.77 -0.35
CA PRO A 437 -5.63 -30.26 -0.43
C PRO A 437 -5.19 -29.90 -1.86
N ILE A 438 -5.59 -30.70 -2.86
CA ILE A 438 -5.24 -30.46 -4.27
C ILE A 438 -5.90 -29.19 -4.79
N ASP A 439 -7.17 -28.96 -4.46
CA ASP A 439 -7.93 -27.78 -4.88
C ASP A 439 -7.35 -26.50 -4.24
N VAL A 440 -6.86 -26.58 -2.99
CA VAL A 440 -6.14 -25.47 -2.33
C VAL A 440 -4.79 -25.21 -2.97
N GLY A 441 -4.02 -26.27 -3.23
CA GLY A 441 -2.75 -26.17 -3.94
C GLY A 441 -2.92 -25.53 -5.32
N TYR A 442 -3.97 -25.89 -6.04
CA TYR A 442 -4.35 -25.28 -7.31
C TYR A 442 -4.59 -23.77 -7.19
N MET A 443 -5.27 -23.34 -6.12
CA MET A 443 -5.51 -21.92 -5.86
C MET A 443 -4.22 -21.14 -5.63
N TYR A 444 -3.32 -21.64 -4.78
CA TYR A 444 -2.07 -20.94 -4.43
C TYR A 444 -1.01 -20.98 -5.53
N LEU A 445 -0.91 -22.09 -6.26
CA LEU A 445 0.13 -22.29 -7.27
C LEU A 445 -0.23 -21.72 -8.64
N PHE A 446 -1.52 -21.67 -8.99
CA PHE A 446 -1.96 -21.26 -10.33
C PHE A 446 -2.91 -20.07 -10.30
N ILE A 447 -4.08 -20.20 -9.67
CA ILE A 447 -5.15 -19.20 -9.80
C ILE A 447 -4.76 -17.84 -9.20
N LYS A 448 -4.30 -17.81 -7.95
CA LYS A 448 -3.95 -16.55 -7.27
C LYS A 448 -2.76 -15.84 -7.95
N PRO A 449 -1.67 -16.52 -8.35
CA PRO A 449 -0.60 -15.88 -9.14
C PRO A 449 -1.09 -15.32 -10.48
N ILE A 450 -1.88 -16.07 -11.25
CA ILE A 450 -2.41 -15.59 -12.53
C ILE A 450 -3.30 -14.35 -12.31
N ARG A 451 -4.21 -14.41 -11.33
CA ARG A 451 -5.06 -13.27 -10.95
C ARG A 451 -4.22 -12.06 -10.57
N PHE A 452 -3.16 -12.23 -9.78
CA PHE A 452 -2.23 -11.16 -9.45
C PHE A 452 -1.64 -10.51 -10.69
N PHE A 453 -1.10 -11.29 -11.63
CA PHE A 453 -0.53 -10.75 -12.86
C PHE A 453 -1.58 -10.04 -13.72
N MET A 454 -2.80 -10.57 -13.82
CA MET A 454 -3.88 -9.89 -14.52
C MET A 454 -4.26 -8.56 -13.87
N ASN A 455 -4.36 -8.52 -12.54
CA ASN A 455 -4.64 -7.30 -11.79
C ASN A 455 -3.53 -6.26 -11.92
N VAL A 456 -2.27 -6.68 -12.07
CA VAL A 456 -1.17 -5.76 -12.36
C VAL A 456 -1.25 -5.27 -13.81
N LEU A 457 -1.54 -6.15 -14.77
CA LEU A 457 -1.64 -5.78 -16.18
C LEU A 457 -2.83 -4.85 -16.46
N SER A 458 -3.93 -4.98 -15.73
CA SER A 458 -5.10 -4.11 -15.87
C SER A 458 -4.82 -2.64 -15.51
N TYR A 459 -3.73 -2.32 -14.82
CA TYR A 459 -3.31 -0.92 -14.62
C TYR A 459 -3.03 -0.19 -15.94
N VAL A 460 -2.66 -0.89 -17.01
CA VAL A 460 -2.56 -0.29 -18.35
C VAL A 460 -3.93 0.18 -18.83
N GLN A 461 -4.96 -0.64 -18.63
CA GLN A 461 -6.33 -0.29 -18.99
C GLN A 461 -6.87 0.83 -18.10
N PHE A 462 -6.58 0.81 -16.80
CA PHE A 462 -6.97 1.88 -15.86
C PHE A 462 -6.28 3.20 -16.20
N PHE A 463 -5.00 3.17 -16.59
CA PHE A 463 -4.30 4.36 -17.07
C PHE A 463 -5.01 4.98 -18.27
N ILE A 464 -5.30 4.16 -19.29
CA ILE A 464 -6.01 4.60 -20.49
C ILE A 464 -7.40 5.16 -20.13
N LYS A 465 -8.15 4.44 -19.29
CA LYS A 465 -9.48 4.88 -18.84
C LYS A 465 -9.42 6.22 -18.08
N SER A 466 -8.43 6.40 -17.21
CA SER A 466 -8.25 7.65 -16.45
C SER A 466 -7.96 8.84 -17.36
N ILE A 467 -7.21 8.63 -18.45
CA ILE A 467 -6.98 9.66 -19.48
C ILE A 467 -8.29 10.05 -20.16
N TYR A 468 -9.09 9.06 -20.58
CA TYR A 468 -10.37 9.34 -21.24
C TYR A 468 -11.36 10.08 -20.33
N GLN A 469 -11.37 9.77 -19.04
CA GLN A 469 -12.26 10.41 -18.06
C GLN A 469 -11.84 11.84 -17.69
N SER A 470 -10.65 12.29 -18.09
CA SER A 470 -10.17 13.65 -17.78
C SER A 470 -9.28 14.22 -18.90
N PRO A 471 -9.86 14.94 -19.88
CA PRO A 471 -9.09 15.50 -20.99
C PRO A 471 -8.12 16.60 -20.53
N ASN A 472 -8.38 17.31 -19.44
CA ASN A 472 -7.43 18.26 -18.85
C ASN A 472 -6.15 17.56 -18.37
N ILE A 473 -6.27 16.32 -17.91
CA ILE A 473 -5.13 15.48 -17.52
C ILE A 473 -4.35 15.02 -18.74
N LEU A 474 -4.94 14.93 -19.93
CA LEU A 474 -4.17 14.65 -21.15
C LEU A 474 -3.09 15.71 -21.37
N PHE A 475 -3.40 16.99 -21.18
CA PHE A 475 -2.41 18.06 -21.31
C PHE A 475 -1.30 17.95 -20.25
N ILE A 476 -1.68 17.64 -19.01
CA ILE A 476 -0.72 17.40 -17.93
C ILE A 476 0.16 16.20 -18.28
N ILE A 477 -0.41 15.10 -18.75
CA ILE A 477 0.32 13.89 -19.16
C ILE A 477 1.23 14.15 -20.33
N LEU A 478 0.78 14.88 -21.36
CA LEU A 478 1.63 15.25 -22.49
C LEU A 478 2.81 16.10 -22.02
N THR A 479 2.58 17.00 -21.06
CA THR A 479 3.64 17.79 -20.42
C THR A 479 4.60 16.90 -19.63
N VAL A 480 4.07 16.00 -18.78
CA VAL A 480 4.84 15.02 -18.00
C VAL A 480 5.69 14.18 -18.95
N PHE A 481 5.09 13.60 -19.98
CA PHE A 481 5.71 12.69 -20.92
C PHE A 481 6.77 13.39 -21.78
N SER A 482 6.49 14.61 -22.26
CA SER A 482 7.45 15.40 -23.03
C SER A 482 8.67 15.78 -22.18
N LEU A 483 8.44 16.19 -20.93
CA LEU A 483 9.50 16.47 -19.98
C LEU A 483 10.33 15.21 -19.67
N HIS A 484 9.66 14.08 -19.46
CA HIS A 484 10.31 12.79 -19.24
C HIS A 484 11.17 12.38 -20.43
N LEU A 485 10.64 12.47 -21.64
CA LEU A 485 11.34 12.12 -22.86
C LEU A 485 12.57 13.02 -23.03
N PHE A 486 12.42 14.33 -22.79
CA PHE A 486 13.53 15.28 -22.81
C PHE A 486 14.62 14.90 -21.79
N ILE A 487 14.24 14.62 -20.53
CA ILE A 487 15.17 14.22 -19.48
C ILE A 487 15.85 12.90 -19.85
N LEU A 488 15.10 11.90 -20.33
CA LEU A 488 15.62 10.61 -20.78
C LEU A 488 16.63 10.80 -21.90
N VAL A 489 16.34 11.63 -22.91
CA VAL A 489 17.26 11.91 -24.01
C VAL A 489 18.54 12.60 -23.50
N LYS A 490 18.42 13.58 -22.59
CA LYS A 490 19.58 14.27 -22.01
C LYS A 490 20.41 13.34 -21.13
N LEU A 491 19.78 12.61 -20.22
CA LEU A 491 20.42 11.60 -19.40
C LEU A 491 21.06 10.53 -20.28
N PHE A 492 20.39 10.10 -21.34
CA PHE A 492 20.90 9.13 -22.29
C PHE A 492 22.16 9.62 -23.01
N HIS A 493 22.14 10.83 -23.56
CA HIS A 493 23.30 11.42 -24.24
C HIS A 493 24.49 11.54 -23.28
N LEU A 494 24.23 11.91 -22.03
CA LEU A 494 25.24 11.92 -20.96
C LEU A 494 25.58 10.51 -20.45
N SER A 495 24.72 9.51 -20.63
CA SER A 495 24.89 8.12 -20.19
C SER A 495 25.89 7.35 -21.04
N ILE A 496 26.09 7.76 -22.30
CA ILE A 496 27.21 7.30 -23.13
C ILE A 496 28.53 7.58 -22.42
N LEU A 497 28.58 8.66 -21.63
CA LEU A 497 29.73 9.09 -20.84
C LEU A 497 29.72 8.54 -19.41
N LEU A 498 28.70 7.75 -19.01
CA LEU A 498 28.65 7.17 -17.67
C LEU A 498 29.73 6.11 -17.50
N GLU A 499 30.44 6.22 -16.38
CA GLU A 499 31.44 5.25 -15.96
C GLU A 499 30.85 3.85 -15.80
N ARG A 500 31.66 2.81 -16.06
CA ARG A 500 31.31 1.40 -15.81
C ARG A 500 30.80 1.16 -14.38
N LYS A 501 31.23 1.98 -13.42
CA LYS A 501 30.81 1.93 -12.02
C LYS A 501 29.33 2.26 -11.82
N VAL A 502 28.82 3.30 -12.48
CA VAL A 502 27.39 3.66 -12.38
C VAL A 502 26.53 2.55 -12.99
N GLU A 503 26.97 1.98 -14.10
CA GLU A 503 26.25 0.87 -14.74
C GLU A 503 26.14 -0.37 -13.86
N SER A 504 27.21 -0.73 -13.12
CA SER A 504 27.17 -1.87 -12.22
C SER A 504 26.26 -1.61 -11.01
N GLU A 505 26.26 -0.40 -10.46
CA GLU A 505 25.34 0.00 -9.39
C GLU A 505 23.89 -0.06 -9.83
N LEU A 506 23.59 0.48 -11.01
CA LEU A 506 22.24 0.44 -11.56
C LEU A 506 21.77 -1.02 -11.74
N ARG A 507 22.61 -1.94 -12.22
CA ARG A 507 22.23 -3.37 -12.34
C ARG A 507 21.88 -3.99 -10.99
N ILE A 508 22.54 -3.55 -9.92
CA ILE A 508 22.20 -4.00 -8.57
C ILE A 508 20.83 -3.44 -8.17
N PHE A 509 20.54 -2.17 -8.46
CA PHE A 509 19.22 -1.59 -8.15
C PHE A 509 18.08 -2.28 -8.91
N ALA A 510 18.28 -2.64 -10.19
CA ALA A 510 17.28 -3.43 -10.93
C ALA A 510 16.95 -4.75 -10.21
N LYS A 511 17.97 -5.45 -9.70
CA LYS A 511 17.78 -6.69 -8.92
C LYS A 511 17.09 -6.43 -7.58
N MET A 512 17.39 -5.31 -6.92
CA MET A 512 16.72 -4.91 -5.67
C MET A 512 15.26 -4.57 -5.90
N ILE A 513 14.93 -3.83 -6.96
CA ILE A 513 13.56 -3.52 -7.34
C ILE A 513 12.80 -4.82 -7.68
N LEU A 514 13.42 -5.72 -8.48
CA LEU A 514 12.83 -7.02 -8.79
C LEU A 514 12.57 -7.87 -7.54
N LEU A 515 13.52 -7.93 -6.61
CA LEU A 515 13.32 -8.61 -5.34
C LEU A 515 12.19 -7.98 -4.53
N SER A 516 12.14 -6.66 -4.48
CA SER A 516 11.08 -5.92 -3.77
C SER A 516 9.71 -6.20 -4.39
N PHE A 517 9.63 -6.26 -5.73
CA PHE A 517 8.44 -6.68 -6.46
C PHE A 517 8.02 -8.09 -6.06
N ILE A 518 8.93 -9.07 -6.12
CA ILE A 518 8.63 -10.46 -5.72
C ILE A 518 8.11 -10.53 -4.29
N VAL A 519 8.73 -9.81 -3.35
CA VAL A 519 8.25 -9.79 -1.95
C VAL A 519 6.88 -9.11 -1.83
N SER A 520 6.63 -8.04 -2.59
CA SER A 520 5.30 -7.38 -2.62
C SER A 520 4.19 -8.25 -3.22
N MET A 521 4.54 -9.30 -3.99
CA MET A 521 3.56 -10.27 -4.48
C MET A 521 3.03 -11.20 -3.37
N ILE A 522 3.87 -11.49 -2.37
CA ILE A 522 3.58 -12.51 -1.34
C ILE A 522 2.25 -12.24 -0.62
N PRO A 523 1.94 -11.02 -0.13
CA PRO A 523 0.69 -10.75 0.56
C PRO A 523 -0.52 -10.98 -0.34
N SER A 524 -0.45 -10.50 -1.58
CA SER A 524 -1.54 -10.65 -2.54
C SER A 524 -1.77 -12.10 -2.98
N ILE A 525 -0.72 -12.91 -3.07
CA ILE A 525 -0.84 -14.35 -3.38
C ILE A 525 -1.27 -15.15 -2.16
N LEU A 526 -0.77 -14.80 -0.97
CA LEU A 526 -1.10 -15.51 0.26
C LEU A 526 -2.55 -15.25 0.68
N PHE A 527 -2.93 -13.98 0.78
CA PHE A 527 -4.27 -13.56 1.16
C PHE A 527 -5.20 -13.59 -0.05
N TYR A 528 -5.27 -12.48 -0.77
CA TYR A 528 -6.00 -12.37 -2.01
C TYR A 528 -5.46 -11.24 -2.86
N SER A 529 -5.63 -11.37 -4.17
CA SER A 529 -5.28 -10.33 -5.11
C SER A 529 -6.56 -9.65 -5.59
N GLN A 530 -6.66 -8.36 -5.27
CA GLN A 530 -7.64 -7.44 -5.84
C GLN A 530 -6.90 -6.23 -6.42
N ARG A 531 -7.57 -5.46 -7.27
CA ARG A 531 -6.97 -4.31 -7.97
C ARG A 531 -6.34 -3.31 -7.01
N HIS A 532 -6.96 -3.10 -5.86
CA HIS A 532 -6.46 -2.17 -4.85
C HIS A 532 -5.33 -2.73 -3.98
N THR A 533 -5.19 -4.07 -3.87
CA THR A 533 -4.14 -4.69 -3.05
C THR A 533 -2.82 -4.86 -3.79
N VAL A 534 -2.81 -4.62 -5.11
CA VAL A 534 -1.61 -4.75 -5.97
C VAL A 534 -1.04 -3.40 -6.42
N ALA A 535 -1.57 -2.28 -5.93
CA ALA A 535 -1.16 -0.93 -6.37
C ALA A 535 0.32 -0.63 -6.10
N ASP A 536 0.81 -1.03 -4.93
CA ASP A 536 2.22 -0.95 -4.55
C ASP A 536 3.10 -1.82 -5.47
N SER A 537 2.68 -3.06 -5.74
CA SER A 537 3.35 -3.98 -6.64
C SER A 537 3.40 -3.42 -8.07
N ALA A 538 2.30 -2.85 -8.56
CA ALA A 538 2.24 -2.18 -9.85
C ALA A 538 3.18 -0.97 -9.89
N THR A 539 3.23 -0.16 -8.82
CA THR A 539 4.17 0.97 -8.69
C THR A 539 5.62 0.52 -8.83
N VAL A 540 6.00 -0.54 -8.10
CA VAL A 540 7.37 -1.10 -8.13
C VAL A 540 7.68 -1.70 -9.50
N LEU A 541 6.72 -2.36 -10.16
CA LEU A 541 6.90 -2.88 -11.51
C LEU A 541 7.08 -1.75 -12.53
N VAL A 542 6.28 -0.69 -12.47
CA VAL A 542 6.46 0.49 -13.33
C VAL A 542 7.85 1.09 -13.13
N ALA A 543 8.32 1.18 -11.87
CA ALA A 543 9.68 1.64 -11.59
C ALA A 543 10.73 0.73 -12.23
N LEU A 544 10.55 -0.60 -12.16
CA LEU A 544 11.43 -1.56 -12.83
C LEU A 544 11.43 -1.37 -14.35
N CYS A 545 10.27 -1.18 -14.97
CA CYS A 545 10.14 -0.97 -16.41
C CYS A 545 10.83 0.32 -16.87
N ILE A 546 10.58 1.45 -16.18
CA ILE A 546 11.25 2.73 -16.44
C ILE A 546 12.77 2.56 -16.26
N PHE A 547 13.19 1.84 -15.23
CA PHE A 547 14.61 1.65 -14.94
C PHE A 547 15.30 0.75 -15.98
N LEU A 548 14.64 -0.32 -16.43
CA LEU A 548 15.17 -1.25 -17.45
C LEU A 548 15.21 -0.63 -18.86
N SER A 549 14.26 0.24 -19.21
CA SER A 549 14.25 0.91 -20.52
C SER A 549 15.51 1.76 -20.72
N ILE A 550 15.98 2.45 -19.67
CA ILE A 550 17.25 3.20 -19.66
C ILE A 550 18.43 2.28 -20.08
N PHE A 551 18.46 1.03 -19.60
CA PHE A 551 19.51 0.07 -19.96
C PHE A 551 19.41 -0.47 -21.39
N LEU A 552 18.20 -0.83 -21.82
CA LEU A 552 17.98 -1.44 -23.13
C LEU A 552 18.33 -0.47 -24.26
N ILE A 553 17.96 0.81 -24.11
CA ILE A 553 18.29 1.88 -25.07
C ILE A 553 19.82 2.00 -25.22
N LYS A 554 20.57 1.99 -24.10
CA LYS A 554 22.05 2.03 -24.11
C LYS A 554 22.67 0.86 -24.86
N LYS A 555 22.19 -0.37 -24.63
CA LYS A 555 22.74 -1.57 -25.28
C LYS A 555 22.51 -1.57 -26.80
N SER A 556 21.34 -1.13 -27.25
CA SER A 556 20.98 -1.06 -28.67
C SER A 556 21.89 -0.08 -29.44
N LEU A 557 22.16 1.08 -28.87
CA LEU A 557 22.91 2.15 -29.54
C LEU A 557 24.43 1.92 -29.53
N LYS A 558 24.98 1.26 -28.50
CA LYS A 558 26.41 0.87 -28.49
C LYS A 558 26.78 -0.07 -29.64
N LYS A 559 25.83 -0.85 -30.16
CA LYS A 559 26.06 -1.71 -31.34
C LYS A 559 26.15 -0.93 -32.65
N ARG A 560 25.63 0.30 -32.71
CA ARG A 560 25.53 1.11 -33.94
C ARG A 560 26.67 2.11 -34.12
N ILE A 561 27.46 2.38 -33.09
CA ILE A 561 28.63 3.26 -33.19
C ILE A 561 29.86 2.35 -33.40
N PRO A 562 30.37 2.21 -34.64
CA PRO A 562 31.58 1.44 -34.88
C PRO A 562 32.72 2.07 -34.08
N ILE A 563 33.44 1.24 -33.31
CA ILE A 563 34.50 1.65 -32.38
C ILE A 563 35.76 2.17 -33.14
N GLY A 564 35.69 2.34 -34.46
CA GLY A 564 36.83 2.61 -35.34
C GLY A 564 37.00 4.04 -35.85
N THR A 565 36.33 5.05 -35.29
CA THR A 565 36.55 6.46 -35.67
C THR A 565 36.68 7.35 -34.44
N CYS A 566 37.82 7.24 -33.76
CA CYS A 566 38.35 8.26 -32.85
C CYS A 566 39.87 8.29 -33.00
#